data_AF-A0ABD0Q2Z3-F1
#
_entry.id   AF-A0ABD0Q2Z3-F1
#
_cell.length_a   1.000
_cell.length_b   1.000
_cell.length_c   1.000
_cell.angle_alpha   90.00
_cell.angle_beta   90.00
_cell.angle_gamma   90.00
#
_symmetry.space_group_name_H-M   'P 1'
#
loop_
_entity.id
_entity.type
_entity.pdbx_description
1 polymer ?
#
loop_
_entity_poly.entity_id
_entity_poly.type
_entity_poly.pdbx_seq_one_letter_code
_entity_poly.pdbx_strand_id
1 'polypeptide(L)'
;RYRDEILRPIVEPFIHNHHLTLLHGNARPHVARICTQFLEAENIPVLAWPAYSPDMSPIEHVWDALDRHIRQRVPVPANIQQLRKAIKEEWTNIPQATINNLINSMRRRCVAL
;
A
#
# COMPACT_ATOMS: atom_id res chain seq x y z
N ARG A 1 -15.21 2.49 -9.41
CA ARG A 1 -14.13 1.47 -9.31
C ARG A 1 -13.36 1.57 -8.00
N TYR A 2 -12.40 2.50 -7.80
CA TYR A 2 -11.62 2.55 -6.55
C TYR A 2 -12.50 2.73 -5.29
N ARG A 3 -13.47 3.65 -5.32
CA ARG A 3 -14.45 3.80 -4.24
C ARG A 3 -15.20 2.49 -3.93
N ASP A 4 -15.75 1.87 -4.97
CA ASP A 4 -16.71 0.76 -4.81
C ASP A 4 -16.02 -0.60 -4.57
N GLU A 5 -14.79 -0.78 -5.06
CA GLU A 5 -14.03 -2.03 -4.95
C GLU A 5 -13.02 -2.03 -3.81
N ILE A 6 -12.55 -0.86 -3.37
CA ILE A 6 -11.47 -0.73 -2.38
C ILE A 6 -11.92 0.10 -1.18
N LEU A 7 -12.33 1.35 -1.38
CA LEU A 7 -12.59 2.25 -0.24
C LEU A 7 -13.74 1.73 0.63
N ARG A 8 -14.88 1.47 0.02
CA ARG A 8 -16.09 1.03 0.74
C ARG A 8 -15.98 -0.39 1.31
N PRO A 9 -15.60 -1.43 0.55
CA PRO A 9 -15.65 -2.80 1.11
C PRO A 9 -14.44 -3.17 1.97
N ILE A 10 -13.31 -2.43 1.88
CA ILE A 10 -12.05 -2.82 2.53
C ILE A 10 -11.56 -1.73 3.47
N VAL A 11 -11.38 -0.50 2.97
CA VAL A 11 -10.71 0.55 3.74
C VAL A 11 -11.59 1.09 4.86
N GLU A 12 -12.84 1.44 4.57
CA GLU A 12 -13.80 1.99 5.54
C GLU A 12 -13.95 1.06 6.76
N PRO A 13 -14.33 -0.24 6.61
CA PRO A 13 -14.51 -1.11 7.77
C PRO A 13 -13.21 -1.30 8.56
N PHE A 14 -12.08 -1.43 7.85
CA PHE A 14 -10.80 -1.68 8.48
C PHE A 14 -10.33 -0.49 9.32
N ILE A 15 -10.52 0.73 8.82
CA ILE A 15 -10.17 1.96 9.52
C ILE A 15 -11.06 2.17 10.74
N HIS A 16 -12.37 1.98 10.62
CA HIS A 16 -13.27 2.17 11.76
C HIS A 16 -13.04 1.13 12.87
N ASN A 17 -12.78 -0.13 12.50
CA ASN A 17 -12.54 -1.19 13.47
C ASN A 17 -11.21 -1.05 14.24
N HIS A 18 -10.23 -0.36 13.67
CA HIS A 18 -8.88 -0.25 14.25
C HIS A 18 -8.46 1.18 14.59
N HIS A 19 -9.33 2.17 14.34
CA HIS A 19 -9.07 3.60 14.54
C HIS A 19 -7.77 4.09 13.87
N LEU A 20 -7.61 3.76 12.59
CA LEU A 20 -6.40 4.04 11.82
C LEU A 20 -6.52 5.31 10.96
N THR A 21 -5.38 5.80 10.47
CA THR A 21 -5.32 6.85 9.43
C THR A 21 -4.87 6.26 8.11
N LEU A 22 -5.58 6.61 7.02
CA LEU A 22 -5.25 6.17 5.67
C LEU A 22 -4.04 6.94 5.15
N LEU A 23 -3.00 6.22 4.73
CA LEU A 23 -1.94 6.77 3.87
C LEU A 23 -2.07 6.15 2.48
N HIS A 24 -2.28 6.97 1.45
CA HIS A 24 -2.27 6.55 0.06
C HIS A 24 -1.64 7.61 -0.85
N GLY A 25 -1.15 7.20 -2.03
CA GLY A 25 -0.54 8.12 -2.99
C GLY A 25 -1.55 8.95 -3.77
N ASN A 26 -1.06 9.97 -4.49
CA ASN A 26 -1.89 10.93 -5.25
C ASN A 26 -2.27 10.46 -6.67
N ALA A 27 -2.38 9.15 -6.89
CA ALA A 27 -2.81 8.62 -8.19
C ALA A 27 -4.22 9.15 -8.53
N ARG A 28 -4.49 9.41 -9.82
CA ARG A 28 -5.79 10.00 -10.27
C ARG A 28 -7.03 9.34 -9.64
N PRO A 29 -7.12 8.01 -9.51
CA PRO A 29 -8.28 7.38 -8.87
C PRO A 29 -8.42 7.69 -7.38
N HIS A 30 -7.33 7.96 -6.66
CA HIS A 30 -7.32 8.24 -5.23
C HIS A 30 -7.76 9.67 -4.91
N VAL A 31 -7.33 10.62 -5.75
CA VAL A 31 -7.67 12.05 -5.61
C VAL A 31 -8.89 12.47 -6.45
N ALA A 32 -9.55 11.52 -7.11
CA ALA A 32 -10.78 11.79 -7.84
C ALA A 32 -11.86 12.30 -6.87
N ARG A 33 -12.63 13.31 -7.29
CA ARG A 33 -13.69 13.94 -6.48
C ARG A 33 -14.62 12.93 -5.80
N ILE A 34 -15.01 11.88 -6.53
CA ILE A 34 -15.89 10.83 -6.01
C ILE A 34 -15.28 10.03 -4.85
N CYS A 35 -13.96 9.91 -4.81
CA CYS A 35 -13.21 9.21 -3.77
C CYS A 35 -12.93 10.15 -2.60
N THR A 36 -12.51 11.39 -2.85
CA THR A 36 -12.27 12.37 -1.78
C THR A 36 -13.57 12.69 -1.02
N GLN A 37 -14.68 12.92 -1.72
CA GLN A 37 -15.99 13.12 -1.10
C GLN A 37 -16.47 11.91 -0.30
N PHE A 38 -16.13 10.70 -0.73
CA PHE A 38 -16.45 9.48 0.03
C PHE A 38 -15.64 9.42 1.33
N LEU A 39 -14.32 9.67 1.26
CA LEU A 39 -13.47 9.67 2.44
C LEU A 39 -13.91 10.73 3.46
N GLU A 40 -14.31 11.91 2.99
CA GLU A 40 -14.89 12.98 3.81
C GLU A 40 -16.23 12.56 4.44
N ALA A 41 -17.16 12.01 3.66
CA ALA A 41 -18.49 11.61 4.14
C ALA A 41 -18.44 10.48 5.18
N GLU A 42 -17.52 9.52 5.01
CA GLU A 42 -17.32 8.42 5.95
C GLU A 42 -16.38 8.79 7.11
N ASN A 43 -15.93 10.05 7.21
CA ASN A 43 -14.98 10.52 8.24
C ASN A 43 -13.69 9.69 8.30
N ILE A 44 -13.17 9.26 7.16
CA ILE A 44 -11.93 8.51 7.07
C ILE A 44 -10.76 9.49 7.10
N PRO A 45 -9.93 9.50 8.17
CA PRO A 45 -8.78 10.40 8.23
C PRO A 45 -7.73 9.96 7.21
N VAL A 46 -7.25 10.93 6.42
CA VAL A 46 -6.19 10.73 5.41
C VAL A 46 -4.95 11.50 5.84
N LEU A 47 -3.81 10.83 5.87
CA LEU A 47 -2.52 11.47 6.13
C LEU A 47 -2.12 12.29 4.91
N ALA A 48 -1.94 13.60 5.10
CA ALA A 48 -1.42 14.47 4.06
C ALA A 48 -0.02 13.99 3.64
N TRP A 49 0.16 13.73 2.35
CA TRP A 49 1.41 13.21 1.80
C TRP A 49 1.84 14.03 0.58
N PRO A 50 3.13 14.44 0.52
CA PRO A 50 3.61 15.21 -0.61
C PRO A 50 3.50 14.41 -1.92
N ALA A 51 3.11 15.11 -2.98
CA ALA A 51 3.06 14.52 -4.31
C ALA A 51 4.46 14.05 -4.74
N TYR A 52 4.50 13.00 -5.58
CA TYR A 52 5.75 12.49 -6.17
C TYR A 52 6.83 12.07 -5.17
N SER A 53 6.44 11.60 -3.99
CA SER A 53 7.35 11.06 -2.99
C SER A 53 7.17 9.54 -2.80
N PRO A 54 7.33 8.71 -3.85
CA PRO A 54 7.19 7.25 -3.75
C PRO A 54 8.25 6.64 -2.82
N ASP A 55 9.47 7.19 -2.83
CA ASP A 55 10.60 6.74 -1.99
C ASP A 55 10.31 6.78 -0.49
N MET A 56 9.33 7.58 -0.09
CA MET A 56 8.95 7.73 1.29
C MET A 56 7.92 6.69 1.74
N SER A 57 7.12 6.13 0.84
CA SER A 57 6.00 5.26 1.21
C SER A 57 6.51 3.86 1.57
N PRO A 58 6.18 3.33 2.76
CA PRO A 58 6.59 1.98 3.16
C PRO A 58 6.15 0.91 2.15
N ILE A 59 4.98 1.10 1.52
CA ILE A 59 4.43 0.11 0.60
C ILE A 59 5.26 -0.02 -0.68
N GLU A 60 5.90 1.06 -1.15
CA GLU A 60 6.78 1.01 -2.33
C GLU A 60 8.03 0.17 -2.05
N HIS A 61 8.57 0.26 -0.83
CA HIS A 61 9.70 -0.58 -0.40
C HIS A 61 9.29 -2.04 -0.22
N VAL A 62 8.04 -2.31 0.20
CA VAL A 62 7.50 -3.68 0.23
C VAL A 62 7.34 -4.22 -1.19
N TRP A 63 6.90 -3.41 -2.15
CA TRP A 63 6.82 -3.80 -3.55
C TRP A 63 8.18 -4.09 -4.17
N ASP A 64 9.20 -3.28 -3.89
CA ASP A 64 10.58 -3.56 -4.30
C ASP A 64 11.10 -4.89 -3.72
N ALA A 65 10.88 -5.14 -2.43
CA ALA A 65 11.26 -6.40 -1.80
C ALA A 65 10.56 -7.59 -2.46
N LEU A 66 9.25 -7.46 -2.74
CA LEU A 66 8.47 -8.48 -3.42
C LEU A 66 8.99 -8.76 -4.84
N ASP A 67 9.27 -7.72 -5.63
CA ASP A 67 9.81 -7.87 -6.99
C ASP A 67 11.17 -8.57 -6.96
N ARG A 68 12.05 -8.20 -6.03
CA ARG A 68 13.36 -8.87 -5.84
C ARG A 68 13.20 -10.35 -5.48
N HIS A 69 12.28 -10.70 -4.58
CA HIS A 69 12.02 -12.09 -4.22
C HIS A 69 11.50 -12.89 -5.42
N ILE A 70 10.56 -12.33 -6.20
CA ILE A 70 10.00 -13.00 -7.39
C ILE A 70 11.09 -13.25 -8.44
N ARG A 71 11.99 -12.28 -8.68
CA ARG A 71 13.10 -12.41 -9.63
C ARG A 71 14.13 -13.46 -9.23
N GLN A 72 14.25 -13.76 -7.95
CA GLN A 72 15.19 -14.77 -7.42
C GLN A 72 14.62 -16.20 -7.49
N ARG A 73 13.35 -16.38 -7.84
CA ARG A 73 12.74 -17.71 -7.92
C ARG A 73 13.31 -18.52 -9.08
N VAL A 74 13.45 -19.82 -8.84
CA VAL A 74 13.86 -20.79 -9.86
C VAL A 74 12.83 -21.93 -9.89
N PRO A 75 12.13 -22.14 -11.03
CA PRO A 75 12.15 -21.32 -12.23
C PRO A 75 11.47 -19.95 -12.01
N VAL A 76 11.88 -18.96 -12.81
CA VAL A 76 11.20 -17.65 -12.86
C VAL A 76 9.79 -17.85 -13.44
N PRO A 77 8.75 -17.22 -12.88
CA PRO A 77 7.39 -17.32 -13.43
C PRO A 77 7.32 -16.89 -14.90
N ALA A 78 6.85 -17.79 -15.77
CA ALA A 78 6.82 -17.60 -17.21
C ALA A 78 5.42 -17.19 -17.75
N ASN A 79 4.40 -17.20 -16.91
CA ASN A 79 3.04 -16.79 -17.28
C ASN A 79 2.27 -16.15 -16.11
N ILE A 80 1.11 -15.54 -16.42
CA ILE A 80 0.30 -14.80 -15.44
C ILE A 80 -0.16 -15.68 -14.26
N GLN A 81 -0.46 -16.96 -14.50
CA GLN A 81 -0.90 -17.86 -13.43
C GLN A 81 0.24 -18.17 -12.46
N GLN A 82 1.43 -18.48 -13.00
CA GLN A 82 2.64 -18.68 -12.21
C GLN A 82 3.03 -17.40 -11.46
N LEU A 83 2.94 -16.23 -12.10
CA LEU A 83 3.26 -14.95 -11.46
C LEU A 83 2.29 -14.64 -10.31
N ARG A 84 0.98 -14.84 -10.51
CA ARG A 84 -0.03 -14.67 -9.44
C ARG A 84 0.23 -15.59 -8.25
N LYS A 85 0.61 -16.85 -8.50
CA LYS A 85 0.99 -17.79 -7.44
C LYS A 85 2.25 -17.31 -6.72
N ALA A 86 3.26 -16.88 -7.48
CA ALA A 86 4.52 -16.42 -6.93
C ALA A 86 4.35 -15.18 -6.05
N ILE A 87 3.56 -14.20 -6.48
CA ILE A 87 3.22 -12.99 -5.70
C ILE A 87 2.63 -13.37 -4.34
N LYS A 88 1.67 -14.30 -4.29
CA LYS A 88 1.02 -14.71 -3.03
C LYS A 88 1.98 -15.41 -2.08
N GLU A 89 2.81 -16.29 -2.61
CA GLU A 89 3.79 -17.04 -1.82
C GLU A 89 4.88 -16.11 -1.30
N GLU A 90 5.46 -15.26 -2.17
CA GLU A 90 6.51 -14.33 -1.74
C GLU A 90 6.00 -13.26 -0.80
N TRP A 91 4.76 -12.77 -0.98
CA TRP A 91 4.13 -11.86 -0.03
C TRP A 91 4.09 -12.45 1.38
N THR A 92 3.77 -13.74 1.49
CA THR A 92 3.74 -14.46 2.78
C THR A 92 5.14 -14.71 3.33
N ASN A 93 6.15 -14.77 2.47
CA ASN A 93 7.56 -14.95 2.85
C ASN A 93 8.25 -13.65 3.27
N ILE A 94 7.67 -12.47 3.01
CA ILE A 94 8.23 -11.20 3.49
C ILE A 94 8.17 -11.21 5.03
N PRO A 95 9.31 -11.14 5.75
CA PRO A 95 9.29 -11.16 7.19
C PRO A 95 8.53 -9.95 7.75
N GLN A 96 7.67 -10.16 8.75
CA GLN A 96 6.96 -9.06 9.42
C GLN A 96 7.92 -8.01 9.99
N ALA A 97 9.13 -8.44 10.41
CA ALA A 97 10.19 -7.53 10.85
C ALA A 97 10.59 -6.52 9.76
N THR A 98 10.61 -6.92 8.49
CA THR A 98 10.87 -6.02 7.35
C THR A 98 9.80 -4.94 7.28
N ILE A 99 8.52 -5.32 7.36
CA ILE A 99 7.38 -4.38 7.34
C ILE A 99 7.47 -3.42 8.55
N ASN A 100 7.69 -3.96 9.75
CA ASN A 100 7.79 -3.16 10.97
C ASN A 100 8.96 -2.16 10.90
N ASN A 101 10.11 -2.57 10.36
CA ASN A 101 11.26 -1.67 10.18
C ASN A 101 10.95 -0.52 9.22
N LEU A 102 10.22 -0.79 8.12
CA LEU A 102 9.78 0.23 7.19
C LEU A 102 8.84 1.23 7.88
N ILE A 103 7.84 0.75 8.63
CA ILE A 103 6.92 1.59 9.41
C ILE A 103 7.69 2.43 10.43
N ASN A 104 8.57 1.82 11.23
CA ASN A 104 9.35 2.53 12.25
C ASN A 104 10.29 3.58 11.67
N SER A 105 10.73 3.40 10.43
CA SER A 105 11.58 4.38 9.74
C SER A 105 10.81 5.62 9.26
N MET A 106 9.47 5.58 9.21
CA MET A 106 8.63 6.66 8.65
C MET A 106 8.89 8.00 9.29
N ARG A 107 8.97 8.06 10.62
CA ARG A 107 9.22 9.32 11.33
C ARG A 107 10.51 9.99 10.85
N ARG A 108 11.58 9.22 10.63
CA ARG A 108 12.85 9.75 10.12
C ARG A 108 12.74 10.23 8.68
N ARG A 109 12.01 9.51 7.82
CA ARG A 109 11.79 9.89 6.42
C ARG A 109 11.00 11.21 6.31
N CYS A 110 9.96 11.36 7.12
CA CYS A 110 9.13 12.57 7.12
C CYS A 110 9.87 13.80 7.67
N VAL A 111 10.82 13.64 8.59
CA VAL A 111 11.62 14.76 9.16
C VAL A 111 12.80 15.16 8.26
N ALA A 112 13.19 14.30 7.32
CA ALA A 112 14.23 14.62 6.34
C ALA A 112 13.71 15.44 5.13
N LEU A 113 12.43 15.81 5.14
CA LEU A 113 11.79 16.76 4.22
C LEU A 113 11.98 18.20 4.70
#